data_AF-A0A848IU05-F1
#
_entry.id   AF-A0A848IU05-F1
#
_cell.length_a   1.000
_cell.length_b   1.000
_cell.length_c   1.000
_cell.angle_alpha   90.00
_cell.angle_beta   90.00
_cell.angle_gamma   90.00
#
_symmetry.space_group_name_H-M   'P 1'
#
loop_
_entity.id
_entity.type
_entity.pdbx_description
1 polymer ?
#
loop_
_entity_poly.entity_id
_entity_poly.type
_entity_poly.pdbx_seq_one_letter_code
_entity_poly.pdbx_strand_id
1 'polypeptide(L)'
;MSEAAEQAKWHQTACILCSLNCGLEVQLGGESGRELVRIKGDKAHPASQGYTCEKPQRLNFYQNSPDRLTSPLRRKDDGTFEQIDWDTAISG
;
A
#
# COMPACT_ATOMS: atom_id res chain seq x y z
N MET A 1 4.61 -30.62 -13.47
CA MET A 1 5.08 -29.34 -14.03
C MET A 1 3.83 -28.53 -14.34
N SER A 2 3.23 -27.97 -13.29
CA SER A 2 1.95 -27.25 -13.36
C SER A 2 2.16 -25.90 -14.03
N GLU A 3 1.18 -25.58 -14.87
CA GLU A 3 0.86 -24.28 -15.48
C GLU A 3 1.86 -23.16 -15.26
N ALA A 4 2.45 -22.72 -16.38
CA ALA A 4 3.10 -21.43 -16.49
C ALA A 4 2.32 -20.40 -15.67
N ALA A 5 3.00 -19.83 -14.67
CA ALA A 5 2.52 -18.71 -13.88
C ALA A 5 1.76 -17.75 -14.80
N GLU A 6 0.44 -17.69 -14.60
CA GLU A 6 -0.39 -16.63 -15.12
C GLU A 6 0.38 -15.34 -14.86
N GLN A 7 0.81 -14.66 -15.93
CA GLN A 7 1.75 -13.55 -15.81
C GLN A 7 1.12 -12.51 -14.89
N ALA A 8 1.56 -12.49 -13.61
CA ALA A 8 0.92 -11.66 -12.61
C ALA A 8 0.90 -10.21 -13.11
N LYS A 9 -0.29 -9.63 -13.19
CA LYS A 9 -0.49 -8.32 -13.80
C LYS A 9 0.34 -7.29 -13.05
N TRP A 10 1.11 -6.48 -13.79
CA TRP A 10 1.76 -5.29 -13.24
C TRP A 10 0.76 -4.14 -13.18
N HIS A 11 0.73 -3.46 -12.04
CA HIS A 11 -0.09 -2.29 -11.79
C HIS A 11 0.79 -1.08 -11.52
N GLN A 12 0.54 0.02 -12.23
CA GLN A 12 1.23 1.29 -11.97
C GLN A 12 0.69 1.94 -10.70
N THR A 13 1.59 2.53 -9.90
CA THR A 13 1.28 3.27 -8.68
C THR A 13 2.41 4.26 -8.37
N ALA A 14 2.35 4.94 -7.23
CA ALA A 14 3.38 5.86 -6.77
C ALA A 14 3.86 5.49 -5.36
N CYS A 15 5.14 5.70 -5.09
CA CYS A 15 5.70 5.57 -3.75
C CYS A 15 5.37 6.83 -2.92
N ILE A 16 4.69 6.68 -1.77
CA ILE A 16 4.32 7.83 -0.91
C ILE A 16 5.18 7.98 0.36
N LEU A 17 6.30 7.27 0.45
CA LEU A 17 7.14 7.25 1.66
C LEU A 17 8.02 8.49 1.82
N CYS A 18 8.19 9.29 0.78
CA CYS A 18 8.82 10.61 0.83
C CYS A 18 8.17 11.53 -0.20
N SER A 19 8.52 12.81 -0.19
CA SER A 19 7.94 13.82 -1.08
C SER A 19 8.27 13.68 -2.57
N LEU A 20 9.14 12.74 -2.96
CA LEU A 20 9.55 12.57 -4.37
C LEU A 20 8.51 11.85 -5.23
N ASN A 21 7.60 11.09 -4.61
CA ASN A 21 6.52 10.38 -5.31
C ASN A 21 6.97 9.54 -6.53
N CYS A 22 8.07 8.79 -6.41
CA CYS A 22 8.60 7.99 -7.52
C CYS A 22 7.53 7.03 -8.07
N GLY A 23 7.44 6.91 -9.40
CA GLY A 23 6.57 5.94 -10.06
C GLY A 23 7.03 4.50 -9.82
N LEU A 24 6.08 3.62 -9.54
CA LEU A 24 6.28 2.20 -9.28
C LEU A 24 5.38 1.34 -10.15
N GLU A 25 5.82 0.10 -10.39
CA GLU A 25 4.98 -1.00 -10.84
C GLU A 25 4.98 -2.08 -9.76
N VAL A 26 3.80 -2.64 -9.45
CA VAL A 26 3.62 -3.71 -8.46
C VAL A 26 2.89 -4.91 -9.03
N GLN A 27 3.22 -6.11 -8.56
CA GLN A 27 2.40 -7.32 -8.76
C GLN A 27 1.68 -7.64 -7.47
N LEU A 28 0.40 -8.00 -7.60
CA LEU A 28 -0.44 -8.43 -6.49
C LEU A 28 -0.41 -9.97 -6.35
N GLY A 29 -0.56 -10.46 -5.12
CA GLY A 29 -0.59 -11.89 -4.81
C GLY A 29 -0.99 -12.17 -3.36
N GLY A 30 -0.57 -13.33 -2.84
CA GLY A 30 -0.95 -13.82 -1.51
C GLY A 30 -2.36 -14.42 -1.46
N GLU A 31 -2.76 -14.95 -0.31
CA GLU A 31 -4.05 -15.63 -0.13
C GLU A 31 -5.24 -14.70 -0.42
N SER A 32 -5.10 -13.42 -0.06
CA SER A 32 -6.13 -12.41 -0.30
C SER A 32 -6.05 -11.74 -1.68
N GLY A 33 -5.00 -12.02 -2.47
CA GLY A 33 -4.73 -11.34 -3.74
C GLY A 33 -4.39 -9.84 -3.60
N ARG A 34 -4.07 -9.37 -2.39
CA ARG A 34 -3.79 -7.95 -2.09
C ARG A 34 -2.37 -7.67 -1.61
N GLU A 35 -1.53 -8.69 -1.49
CA GLU A 35 -0.13 -8.50 -1.09
C GLU A 35 0.71 -7.99 -2.26
N LEU A 36 1.60 -7.04 -1.98
CA LEU A 36 2.55 -6.52 -2.96
C LEU A 36 3.74 -7.48 -3.04
N VAL A 37 3.64 -8.51 -3.89
CA VAL A 37 4.64 -9.60 -3.96
C VAL A 37 5.89 -9.23 -4.76
N ARG A 38 5.78 -8.27 -5.68
CA ARG A 38 6.92 -7.68 -6.39
C ARG A 38 6.72 -6.19 -6.60
N ILE A 39 7.81 -5.44 -6.52
CA ILE A 39 7.83 -3.99 -6.65
C ILE A 39 9.06 -3.58 -7.47
N LYS A 40 8.87 -2.74 -8.48
CA LYS A 40 9.96 -2.13 -9.28
C LYS A 40 9.62 -0.68 -9.59
N GLY A 41 10.61 0.10 -10.02
CA GLY A 41 10.37 1.45 -10.52
C GLY A 41 9.68 1.43 -11.88
N ASP A 42 8.73 2.35 -12.09
CA ASP A 42 8.07 2.55 -13.36
C ASP A 42 8.98 3.33 -14.32
N LYS A 43 9.40 2.68 -15.41
CA LYS A 43 10.26 3.27 -16.44
C LYS A 43 9.56 4.37 -17.26
N ALA A 44 8.24 4.37 -17.32
CA ALA A 44 7.46 5.38 -18.03
C ALA A 44 7.24 6.66 -17.18
N HIS A 45 7.52 6.62 -15.88
CA HIS A 45 7.33 7.77 -15.01
C HIS A 45 8.32 8.90 -15.35
N PRO A 46 7.86 10.14 -15.62
CA PRO A 46 8.68 11.18 -16.24
C PRO A 46 9.87 11.65 -15.40
N ALA A 47 9.70 11.69 -14.07
CA ALA A 47 10.74 12.15 -13.15
C ALA A 47 11.72 11.04 -12.75
N SER A 48 11.21 9.95 -12.17
CA SER A 48 12.04 8.83 -11.69
C SER A 48 12.57 7.90 -12.78
N GLN A 49 11.91 7.77 -13.94
CA GLN A 49 12.39 6.97 -15.09
C GLN A 49 12.84 5.55 -14.72
N GLY A 50 12.12 4.91 -13.81
CA GLY A 50 12.42 3.56 -13.31
C GLY A 50 13.42 3.50 -12.15
N TYR A 51 14.03 4.61 -11.75
CA TYR A 51 14.77 4.68 -10.50
C TYR A 51 13.84 4.47 -9.30
N THR A 52 14.33 3.69 -8.33
CA THR A 52 13.67 3.49 -7.06
C THR A 52 14.72 3.32 -5.96
N CYS A 53 14.49 3.92 -4.79
CA CYS A 53 15.36 3.75 -3.62
C CYS A 53 15.00 2.46 -2.86
N GLU A 54 15.62 2.25 -1.70
CA GLU A 54 15.40 1.08 -0.84
C GLU A 54 14.03 1.07 -0.13
N LYS A 55 13.44 2.25 0.12
CA LYS A 55 12.19 2.40 0.88
C LYS A 55 11.01 1.58 0.33
N PRO A 56 10.70 1.62 -0.98
CA PRO A 56 9.55 0.90 -1.52
C PRO A 56 9.64 -0.62 -1.40
N GLN A 57 10.84 -1.19 -1.18
CA GLN A 57 11.01 -2.64 -0.99
C GLN A 57 10.27 -3.18 0.24
N ARG A 58 9.87 -2.30 1.19
CA ARG A 58 9.10 -2.67 2.38
C ARG A 58 7.63 -2.25 2.34
N LEU A 59 7.11 -1.78 1.20
CA LEU A 59 5.71 -1.33 1.12
C LEU A 59 4.71 -2.41 1.50
N ASN A 60 4.94 -3.68 1.17
CA ASN A 60 4.05 -4.77 1.58
C ASN A 60 3.93 -4.86 3.11
N PHE A 61 5.06 -4.70 3.81
CA PHE A 61 5.11 -4.72 5.27
C PHE A 61 4.37 -3.52 5.88
N TYR A 62 4.57 -2.31 5.34
CA TYR A 62 3.89 -1.12 5.86
C TYR A 62 2.38 -1.15 5.60
N GLN A 63 1.96 -1.57 4.40
CA GLN A 63 0.54 -1.67 4.02
C GLN A 63 -0.23 -2.72 4.82
N ASN A 64 0.46 -3.79 5.25
CA ASN A 64 -0.12 -4.92 5.98
C ASN A 64 0.41 -5.00 7.42
N SER A 65 0.82 -3.87 8.01
CA SER A 65 1.25 -3.82 9.41
C SER A 65 0.16 -4.39 10.34
N PRO A 66 0.52 -5.18 11.36
CA PRO A 66 -0.45 -5.66 12.36
C PRO A 66 -1.14 -4.52 13.12
N ASP A 67 -0.49 -3.35 13.21
CA ASP A 67 -1.02 -2.16 13.89
C ASP A 67 -1.89 -1.28 12.97
N ARG A 68 -2.18 -1.74 11.74
CA ARG A 68 -2.98 -0.96 10.79
C ARG A 68 -4.39 -0.73 11.31
N LEU A 69 -4.79 0.53 11.37
CA LEU A 69 -6.18 0.91 11.64
C LEU A 69 -7.09 0.42 10.49
N THR A 70 -8.12 -0.33 10.86
CA THR A 70 -9.12 -0.90 9.93
C THR A 70 -10.49 -0.25 10.04
N SER A 71 -10.72 0.56 11.08
CA SER A 71 -11.94 1.31 11.34
C SER A 71 -11.62 2.72 11.86
N PRO A 72 -12.50 3.71 11.63
CA PRO A 72 -12.39 5.01 12.28
C PRO A 72 -12.38 4.91 13.81
N LEU A 73 -11.65 5.81 14.47
CA LEU A 73 -11.55 5.87 15.93
C LEU A 73 -11.91 7.27 16.43
N ARG A 74 -12.67 7.34 17.53
CA ARG A 74 -12.96 8.57 18.26
C ARG A 74 -12.22 8.59 19.59
N ARG A 75 -11.59 9.71 19.91
CA ARG A 75 -10.91 9.92 21.19
C ARG A 75 -11.92 10.24 22.30
N LYS A 76 -11.77 9.60 23.46
CA LYS A 76 -12.56 9.84 24.69
C LYS A 76 -11.90 10.88 25.59
N ASP A 77 -12.67 11.40 26.55
CA ASP A 77 -12.20 12.38 27.54
C ASP A 77 -11.03 11.86 28.40
N ASP A 78 -10.98 10.55 28.65
CA ASP A 78 -9.89 9.87 29.37
C ASP A 78 -8.63 9.61 28.51
N GLY A 79 -8.67 10.02 27.23
CA GLY A 79 -7.58 9.85 26.27
C GLY A 79 -7.55 8.51 25.55
N THR A 80 -8.44 7.57 25.87
CA THR A 80 -8.58 6.30 25.14
C THR A 80 -9.31 6.51 23.80
N PHE A 81 -9.38 5.45 22.98
CA PHE A 81 -10.07 5.48 21.69
C PHE A 81 -11.15 4.39 21.65
N GLU A 82 -12.30 4.73 21.06
CA GLU A 82 -13.33 3.77 20.66
C GLU A 82 -13.50 3.71 19.15
N GLN A 83 -13.90 2.54 18.65
CA GLN A 83 -14.28 2.37 17.26
C GLN A 83 -15.65 3.00 16.99
N ILE A 84 -15.76 3.71 15.87
CA ILE A 84 -17.02 4.27 15.36
C ILE A 84 -17.16 3.91 13.88
N ASP A 85 -18.38 4.00 13.34
CA ASP A 85 -18.63 3.84 11.92
C ASP A 85 -18.23 5.09 11.11
N TRP A 86 -18.18 4.95 9.79
CA TRP A 86 -17.79 6.03 8.88
C TRP A 86 -18.77 7.20 8.85
N ASP A 87 -20.08 6.96 8.90
CA ASP A 87 -21.09 8.02 8.86
C ASP A 87 -20.96 8.91 10.10
N THR A 88 -20.78 8.27 11.27
CA THR A 88 -20.50 8.94 12.54
C THR A 88 -19.16 9.70 12.54
N ALA A 89 -18.15 9.24 11.80
CA ALA A 89 -16.83 9.87 11.74
C ALA A 89 -16.80 11.13 10.85
N ILE A 90 -17.57 11.16 9.77
CA ILE A 90 -17.54 12.25 8.77
C ILE A 90 -18.65 13.30 8.94
N SER A 91 -19.74 12.97 9.64
CA SER A 91 -20.89 13.86 9.83
C SER A 91 -20.78 14.77 11.06
N GLY A 92 -19.67 14.68 11.80
CA GLY A 92 -19.40 15.47 13.01
C GLY A 92 -18.89 16.88 12.74
#